data_AF-A0A7J5LD53-F1
#
_entry.id   AF-A0A7J5LD53-F1
#
_cell.length_a   1.000
_cell.length_b   1.000
_cell.length_c   1.000
_cell.angle_alpha   90.00
_cell.angle_beta   90.00
_cell.angle_gamma   90.00
#
_symmetry.space_group_name_H-M   'P 1'
#
loop_
_entity.id
_entity.type
_entity.pdbx_description
1 polymer ?
#
loop_
_entity_poly.entity_id
_entity_poly.type
_entity_poly.pdbx_seq_one_letter_code
_entity_poly.pdbx_strand_id
1 'polypeptide(L)'
;MALEQNLILDLPFDEANGSTVAYDFAQNRHDATVVDCSFVAGKQGNCINFDGEGYADVNYNVVPLSGSFTILAWVKANKYPDGYTGKRIGLFCNTDQVEGYRAFWIDVEPDSWGFFAIKKSGNRVLVYLDTQLIETIVLPSTLTGIALIQDIYGIGYGYADLDSVKVYNVVLSDAEIGEELNSVAQLEYYLDGKNFRDFGIRVESSTGVLDLPKLKTPASVDWADYHGKVIDLTEKRYQEREITLNCWLKASGKMDFVERVNTLYDRFRQDGTQRLMISIHPTKPLVYEVYCEDGVAPSKRWHDDKMIGTFSLKLKEPDPVKRVVRHQRLNSGSASVSVAFKSDKMVNIYWGDGTVDTDVYGDCTGKNAISHTYTDNGIYYIIVAGVIEDITDFETNGIVVWNRL
;
A
#
# COMPACT_ATOMS: atom_id res chain seq x y z
N MET A 1 15.36 4.67 -0.01
CA MET A 1 16.08 5.79 -0.67
C MET A 1 16.97 5.37 -1.85
N ALA A 2 17.94 4.45 -1.73
CA ALA A 2 18.74 4.00 -2.91
C ALA A 2 18.06 2.90 -3.74
N LEU A 3 17.32 1.98 -3.11
CA LEU A 3 16.55 0.92 -3.77
C LEU A 3 15.36 1.46 -4.56
N GLU A 4 14.64 2.45 -4.02
CA GLU A 4 13.45 3.04 -4.67
C GLU A 4 13.77 3.80 -5.96
N GLN A 5 14.97 4.37 -6.11
CA GLN A 5 15.36 5.05 -7.36
C GLN A 5 15.62 4.07 -8.50
N ASN A 6 15.96 2.83 -8.17
CA ASN A 6 16.25 1.79 -9.15
C ASN A 6 15.04 0.90 -9.44
N LEU A 7 13.96 1.05 -8.67
CA LEU A 7 12.69 0.35 -8.84
C LEU A 7 11.92 0.97 -10.02
N ILE A 8 11.74 0.19 -11.08
CA ILE A 8 11.11 0.60 -12.34
C ILE A 8 9.63 0.23 -12.37
N LEU A 9 9.29 -0.91 -11.76
CA LEU A 9 7.94 -1.46 -11.68
C LEU A 9 7.76 -2.10 -10.30
N ASP A 10 6.63 -1.83 -9.67
CA ASP A 10 6.17 -2.47 -8.43
C ASP A 10 4.68 -2.72 -8.56
N LEU A 11 4.29 -3.94 -8.89
CA LEU A 11 2.89 -4.39 -8.97
C LEU A 11 2.61 -5.30 -7.76
N PRO A 12 2.02 -4.76 -6.68
CA PRO A 12 1.61 -5.57 -5.53
C PRO A 12 0.52 -6.59 -5.90
N PHE A 13 -0.34 -6.24 -6.87
CA PHE A 13 -1.58 -6.95 -7.19
C PHE A 13 -2.56 -7.04 -6.01
N ASP A 14 -2.62 -5.99 -5.21
CA ASP A 14 -3.47 -5.92 -4.01
C ASP A 14 -4.82 -5.22 -4.29
N GLU A 15 -5.23 -5.07 -5.55
CA GLU A 15 -6.51 -4.46 -5.89
C GLU A 15 -7.71 -5.32 -5.48
N ALA A 16 -8.89 -4.70 -5.40
CA ALA A 16 -10.13 -5.44 -5.14
C ALA A 16 -10.53 -6.25 -6.37
N ASN A 17 -11.20 -7.39 -6.15
CA ASN A 17 -11.73 -8.19 -7.24
C ASN A 17 -12.67 -7.37 -8.15
N GLY A 18 -12.51 -7.53 -9.47
CA GLY A 18 -13.20 -6.73 -10.48
C GLY A 18 -12.48 -5.44 -10.89
N SER A 19 -11.32 -5.12 -10.30
CA SER A 19 -10.46 -4.04 -10.82
C SER A 19 -9.98 -4.37 -12.23
N THR A 20 -10.06 -3.39 -13.13
CA THR A 20 -9.52 -3.49 -14.50
C THR A 20 -8.10 -2.93 -14.62
N VAL A 21 -7.50 -2.54 -13.49
CA VAL A 21 -6.16 -1.95 -13.40
C VAL A 21 -5.41 -2.61 -12.24
N ALA A 22 -4.13 -2.92 -12.44
CA ALA A 22 -3.19 -3.18 -11.36
C ALA A 22 -2.21 -2.02 -11.28
N TYR A 23 -2.17 -1.34 -10.14
CA TYR A 23 -1.41 -0.09 -10.03
C TYR A 23 0.08 -0.36 -9.82
N ASP A 24 0.91 0.38 -10.55
CA ASP A 24 2.35 0.43 -10.34
C ASP A 24 2.67 1.40 -9.20
N PHE A 25 3.30 0.90 -8.14
CA PHE A 25 3.71 1.68 -6.98
C PHE A 25 5.09 2.31 -7.16
N ALA A 26 5.79 2.01 -8.26
CA ALA A 26 7.08 2.60 -8.62
C ALA A 26 6.92 4.00 -9.24
N GLN A 27 8.06 4.60 -9.60
CA GLN A 27 8.15 6.00 -10.02
C GLN A 27 7.27 6.36 -11.22
N ASN A 28 7.23 5.49 -12.22
CA ASN A 28 6.74 5.87 -13.55
C ASN A 28 5.24 5.59 -13.75
N ARG A 29 4.57 4.97 -12.77
CA ARG A 29 3.14 4.64 -12.83
C ARG A 29 2.80 3.90 -14.12
N HIS A 30 3.60 2.89 -14.45
CA HIS A 30 3.34 1.98 -15.55
C HIS A 30 2.28 0.95 -15.13
N ASP A 31 1.08 1.47 -14.82
CA ASP A 31 -0.06 0.68 -14.37
C ASP A 31 -0.42 -0.36 -15.43
N ALA A 32 -0.76 -1.58 -15.00
CA ALA A 32 -1.15 -2.66 -15.90
C ALA A 32 -2.65 -2.61 -16.18
N THR A 33 -3.04 -2.80 -17.44
CA THR A 33 -4.44 -3.04 -17.82
C THR A 33 -4.76 -4.50 -17.59
N VAL A 34 -5.79 -4.80 -16.80
CA VAL A 34 -6.21 -6.16 -16.46
C VAL A 34 -7.43 -6.54 -17.31
N VAL A 35 -7.34 -7.69 -17.97
CA VAL A 35 -8.39 -8.25 -18.84
C VAL A 35 -8.65 -9.69 -18.40
N ASP A 36 -9.89 -9.98 -18.04
CA ASP A 36 -10.37 -11.32 -17.69
C ASP A 36 -9.55 -12.06 -16.61
N CYS A 37 -8.84 -11.32 -15.74
CA CYS A 37 -8.25 -11.86 -14.51
C CYS A 37 -9.06 -11.47 -13.28
N SER A 38 -8.88 -12.23 -12.19
CA SER A 38 -9.47 -11.91 -10.89
C SER A 38 -8.41 -11.59 -9.86
N PHE A 39 -8.79 -10.82 -8.83
CA PHE A 39 -7.96 -10.61 -7.66
C PHE A 39 -8.47 -11.48 -6.51
N VAL A 40 -7.60 -12.32 -5.96
CA VAL A 40 -7.92 -13.30 -4.91
C VAL A 40 -6.95 -13.17 -3.74
N ALA A 41 -7.16 -13.89 -2.64
CA ALA A 41 -6.27 -13.83 -1.48
C ALA A 41 -4.85 -14.30 -1.86
N GLY A 42 -3.87 -13.43 -1.64
CA GLY A 42 -2.48 -13.59 -2.06
C GLY A 42 -1.55 -14.12 -0.97
N LYS A 43 -0.26 -13.95 -1.20
CA LYS A 43 0.79 -14.14 -0.19
C LYS A 43 0.72 -13.02 0.85
N GLN A 44 0.47 -11.78 0.40
CA GLN A 44 0.18 -10.62 1.25
C GLN A 44 -1.01 -9.86 0.67
N GLY A 45 -2.09 -9.69 1.44
CA GLY A 45 -3.29 -9.04 0.90
C GLY A 45 -3.92 -9.86 -0.22
N ASN A 46 -4.15 -9.23 -1.37
CA ASN A 46 -4.58 -9.90 -2.59
C ASN A 46 -3.41 -10.18 -3.55
N CYS A 47 -3.66 -11.04 -4.53
CA CYS A 47 -2.80 -11.30 -5.68
C CYS A 47 -3.65 -11.34 -6.95
N ILE A 48 -3.00 -11.30 -8.12
CA ILE A 48 -3.68 -11.53 -9.40
C ILE A 48 -3.69 -13.03 -9.70
N ASN A 49 -4.86 -13.55 -10.07
CA ASN A 49 -5.06 -14.91 -10.52
C ASN A 49 -5.17 -14.93 -12.05
N PHE A 50 -4.28 -15.68 -12.69
CA PHE A 50 -4.37 -16.00 -14.10
C PHE A 50 -4.96 -17.42 -14.25
N ASP A 51 -6.05 -17.53 -15.01
CA ASP A 51 -6.83 -18.75 -15.24
C ASP A 51 -6.55 -19.41 -16.60
N GLY A 52 -5.57 -18.88 -17.34
CA GLY A 52 -5.18 -19.32 -18.68
C GLY A 52 -5.83 -18.56 -19.84
N GLU A 53 -6.82 -17.71 -19.57
CA GLU A 53 -7.51 -16.88 -20.56
C GLU A 53 -7.22 -15.38 -20.38
N GLY A 54 -7.16 -14.91 -19.13
CA GLY A 54 -6.89 -13.52 -18.80
C GLY A 54 -5.42 -13.10 -18.87
N TYR A 55 -5.17 -11.79 -18.91
CA TYR A 55 -3.84 -11.21 -18.84
C TYR A 55 -3.84 -9.83 -18.16
N ALA A 56 -2.64 -9.41 -17.72
CA ALA A 56 -2.37 -8.06 -17.27
C ALA A 56 -1.24 -7.48 -18.13
N ASP A 57 -1.51 -6.39 -18.83
CA ASP A 57 -0.59 -5.77 -19.78
C ASP A 57 -0.05 -4.43 -19.26
N VAL A 58 1.26 -4.38 -19.06
CA VAL A 58 1.98 -3.12 -18.85
C VAL A 58 2.45 -2.66 -20.23
N ASN A 59 1.78 -1.66 -20.80
CA ASN A 59 2.04 -1.16 -22.16
C ASN A 59 3.32 -0.28 -22.25
N TYR A 60 4.40 -0.75 -21.61
CA TYR A 60 5.71 -0.12 -21.54
C TYR A 60 6.81 -1.18 -21.41
N ASN A 61 7.94 -0.96 -22.07
CA ASN A 61 9.12 -1.82 -21.92
C ASN A 61 9.85 -1.48 -20.61
N VAL A 62 9.43 -2.12 -19.53
CA VAL A 62 9.96 -1.85 -18.17
C VAL A 62 11.23 -2.63 -17.83
N VAL A 63 11.52 -3.75 -18.51
CA VAL A 63 12.73 -4.54 -18.25
C VAL A 63 13.87 -4.08 -19.17
N PRO A 64 15.01 -3.61 -18.64
CA PRO A 64 16.13 -3.14 -19.46
C PRO A 64 16.96 -4.33 -19.98
N LEU A 65 16.46 -5.04 -20.98
CA LEU A 65 17.00 -6.33 -21.46
C LEU A 65 18.50 -6.27 -21.85
N SER A 66 18.96 -5.14 -22.41
CA SER A 66 20.39 -4.93 -22.74
C SER A 66 21.26 -4.58 -21.53
N GLY A 67 20.67 -3.99 -20.49
CA GLY A 67 21.33 -3.55 -19.26
C GLY A 67 21.38 -4.63 -18.18
N SER A 68 21.63 -4.23 -16.94
CA SER A 68 21.55 -5.09 -15.77
C SER A 68 20.18 -4.91 -15.10
N PHE A 69 19.62 -5.98 -14.52
CA PHE A 69 18.33 -5.89 -13.83
C PHE A 69 18.15 -6.98 -12.78
N THR A 70 17.13 -6.80 -11.94
CA THR A 70 16.56 -7.83 -11.07
C THR A 70 15.04 -7.83 -11.18
N ILE A 71 14.46 -9.02 -11.35
CA ILE A 71 13.01 -9.24 -11.28
C ILE A 71 12.73 -10.07 -10.04
N LEU A 72 11.77 -9.64 -9.22
CA LEU A 72 11.28 -10.36 -8.06
C LEU A 72 9.79 -10.64 -8.25
N ALA A 73 9.32 -11.83 -7.85
CA ALA A 73 7.90 -12.14 -7.83
C ALA A 73 7.61 -13.31 -6.88
N TRP A 74 6.48 -13.25 -6.17
CA TRP A 74 5.87 -14.44 -5.61
C TRP A 74 5.03 -15.12 -6.67
N VAL A 75 5.29 -16.40 -6.92
CA VAL A 75 4.57 -17.19 -7.93
C VAL A 75 4.01 -18.44 -7.27
N LYS A 76 2.74 -18.73 -7.49
CA LYS A 76 2.09 -19.98 -7.12
C LYS A 76 1.51 -20.62 -8.37
N ALA A 77 2.13 -21.71 -8.82
CA ALA A 77 1.58 -22.48 -9.92
C ALA A 77 0.26 -23.14 -9.46
N ASN A 78 -0.84 -22.84 -10.13
CA ASN A 78 -2.14 -23.39 -9.75
C ASN A 78 -2.26 -24.82 -10.28
N LYS A 79 -2.93 -25.68 -9.52
CA LYS A 79 -3.19 -27.05 -9.96
C LYS A 79 -4.01 -27.07 -11.25
N TYR A 80 -3.40 -27.56 -12.33
CA TYR A 80 -4.09 -27.66 -13.61
C TYR A 80 -5.05 -28.87 -13.65
N PRO A 81 -6.23 -28.79 -14.29
CA PRO A 81 -7.26 -29.84 -14.24
C PRO A 81 -6.83 -31.22 -14.76
N ASP A 82 -5.82 -31.30 -15.63
CA ASP A 82 -5.34 -32.56 -16.18
C ASP A 82 -4.56 -33.43 -15.16
N GLY A 83 -4.10 -32.83 -14.05
CA GLY A 83 -3.33 -33.48 -12.99
C GLY A 83 -1.87 -33.82 -13.33
N TYR A 84 -1.41 -33.50 -14.54
CA TYR A 84 -0.07 -33.80 -15.06
C TYR A 84 0.76 -32.55 -15.35
N THR A 85 0.16 -31.51 -15.93
CA THR A 85 0.81 -30.23 -16.27
C THR A 85 0.67 -29.20 -15.15
N GLY A 86 1.34 -28.05 -15.27
CA GLY A 86 1.31 -27.00 -14.24
C GLY A 86 2.17 -27.32 -13.02
N LYS A 87 3.14 -28.24 -13.17
CA LYS A 87 4.07 -28.66 -12.10
C LYS A 87 5.47 -28.12 -12.30
N ARG A 88 5.69 -27.36 -13.37
CA ARG A 88 6.98 -26.74 -13.66
C ARG A 88 6.82 -25.27 -13.96
N ILE A 89 7.75 -24.50 -13.41
CA ILE A 89 7.97 -23.12 -13.82
C ILE A 89 9.27 -23.09 -14.62
N GLY A 90 9.24 -22.45 -15.78
CA GLY A 90 10.37 -22.29 -16.66
C GLY A 90 10.80 -20.83 -16.76
N LEU A 91 12.10 -20.60 -16.93
CA LEU A 91 12.63 -19.33 -17.40
C LEU A 91 13.08 -19.49 -18.84
N PHE A 92 12.49 -18.72 -19.73
CA PHE A 92 12.86 -18.64 -21.14
C PHE A 92 13.57 -17.32 -21.42
N CYS A 93 14.76 -17.40 -22.03
CA CYS A 93 15.57 -16.26 -22.43
C CYS A 93 15.84 -16.35 -23.93
N ASN A 94 15.47 -15.33 -24.69
CA ASN A 94 15.82 -15.21 -26.11
C ASN A 94 16.97 -14.22 -26.31
N THR A 95 17.77 -14.41 -27.35
CA THR A 95 18.87 -13.51 -27.69
C THR A 95 18.81 -13.05 -29.15
N ASP A 96 19.70 -12.13 -29.54
CA ASP A 96 19.84 -11.65 -30.92
C ASP A 96 20.54 -12.65 -31.87
N GLN A 97 21.05 -13.78 -31.34
CA GLN A 97 21.66 -14.85 -32.13
C GLN A 97 20.61 -15.89 -32.58
N VAL A 98 20.77 -16.39 -33.81
CA VAL A 98 20.01 -17.53 -34.34
C VAL A 98 20.24 -18.77 -33.45
N GLU A 99 19.14 -19.41 -33.01
CA GLU A 99 19.16 -20.53 -32.05
C GLU A 99 19.87 -20.17 -30.71
N GLY A 100 19.91 -18.88 -30.39
CA GLY A 100 20.54 -18.36 -29.19
C GLY A 100 19.68 -18.40 -27.93
N TYR A 101 18.53 -19.09 -27.95
CA TYR A 101 17.65 -19.17 -26.80
C TYR A 101 18.20 -20.11 -25.72
N ARG A 102 17.81 -19.84 -24.46
CA ARG A 102 18.08 -20.71 -23.31
C ARG A 102 16.78 -20.89 -22.54
N ALA A 103 16.51 -22.12 -22.11
CA ALA A 103 15.38 -22.44 -21.26
C ALA A 103 15.87 -23.24 -20.06
N PHE A 104 15.36 -22.90 -18.89
CA PHE A 104 15.56 -23.63 -17.65
C PHE A 104 14.19 -23.98 -17.07
N TRP A 105 14.06 -25.14 -16.44
CA TRP A 105 12.82 -25.61 -15.82
C TRP A 105 13.09 -26.09 -14.40
N ILE A 106 12.21 -25.71 -13.47
CA ILE A 106 12.21 -26.19 -12.09
C ILE A 106 10.87 -26.85 -11.78
N ASP A 107 10.92 -28.01 -11.13
CA ASP A 107 9.74 -28.65 -10.58
C ASP A 107 9.26 -27.84 -9.35
N VAL A 108 7.96 -27.55 -9.30
CA VAL A 108 7.31 -26.83 -8.20
C VAL A 108 6.14 -27.65 -7.65
N GLU A 109 5.86 -27.52 -6.37
CA GLU A 109 4.65 -28.07 -5.79
C GLU A 109 3.47 -27.15 -6.14
N PRO A 110 2.43 -27.64 -6.85
CA PRO A 110 1.25 -26.84 -7.13
C PRO A 110 0.59 -26.29 -5.87
N ASP A 111 -0.07 -25.16 -6.00
CA ASP A 111 -0.76 -24.43 -4.93
C ASP A 111 0.19 -23.98 -3.77
N SER A 112 1.50 -24.01 -4.00
CA SER A 112 2.52 -23.50 -3.06
C SER A 112 3.22 -22.26 -3.62
N TRP A 113 3.39 -21.25 -2.77
CA TRP A 113 4.10 -20.01 -3.12
C TRP A 113 5.62 -20.23 -3.13
N GLY A 114 6.28 -19.82 -4.22
CA GLY A 114 7.72 -19.69 -4.31
C GLY A 114 8.14 -18.26 -4.63
N PHE A 115 9.18 -17.76 -3.98
CA PHE A 115 9.73 -16.43 -4.27
C PHE A 115 10.84 -16.53 -5.32
N PHE A 116 10.54 -16.09 -6.53
CA PHE A 116 11.49 -16.08 -7.64
C PHE A 116 12.26 -14.77 -7.67
N ALA A 117 13.60 -14.88 -7.76
CA ALA A 117 14.45 -13.73 -8.06
C ALA A 117 15.35 -14.03 -9.26
N ILE A 118 15.26 -13.19 -10.28
CA ILE A 118 16.01 -13.33 -11.52
C ILE A 118 16.96 -12.14 -11.63
N LYS A 119 18.27 -12.41 -11.61
CA LYS A 119 19.31 -11.38 -11.75
C LYS A 119 19.96 -11.48 -13.12
N LYS A 120 20.14 -10.37 -13.81
CA LYS A 120 20.88 -10.32 -15.07
C LYS A 120 22.03 -9.33 -14.99
N SER A 121 23.24 -9.80 -15.29
CA SER A 121 24.45 -8.97 -15.39
C SER A 121 25.30 -9.43 -16.57
N GLY A 122 25.54 -8.52 -17.52
CA GLY A 122 26.15 -8.88 -18.81
C GLY A 122 25.33 -9.98 -19.50
N ASN A 123 25.99 -11.08 -19.86
CA ASN A 123 25.35 -12.26 -20.49
C ASN A 123 24.99 -13.36 -19.49
N ARG A 124 25.02 -13.09 -18.18
CA ARG A 124 24.69 -14.09 -17.15
C ARG A 124 23.32 -13.76 -16.56
N VAL A 125 22.46 -14.79 -16.49
CA VAL A 125 21.17 -14.75 -15.80
C VAL A 125 21.22 -15.76 -14.67
N LEU A 126 21.03 -15.30 -13.44
CA LEU A 126 20.98 -16.16 -12.26
C LEU A 126 19.53 -16.26 -11.80
N VAL A 127 19.09 -17.48 -11.50
CA VAL A 127 17.71 -17.77 -11.05
C VAL A 127 17.77 -18.28 -9.62
N TYR A 128 17.06 -17.60 -8.74
CA TYR A 128 16.92 -17.97 -7.35
C TYR A 128 15.47 -18.33 -7.04
N LEU A 129 15.29 -19.32 -6.18
CA LEU A 129 14.02 -19.65 -5.53
C LEU A 129 14.22 -19.58 -4.03
N ASP A 130 13.41 -18.79 -3.33
CA ASP A 130 13.46 -18.61 -1.87
C ASP A 130 14.89 -18.31 -1.36
N THR A 131 15.58 -17.39 -2.04
CA THR A 131 16.99 -16.97 -1.82
C THR A 131 18.07 -18.02 -2.16
N GLN A 132 17.70 -19.24 -2.51
CA GLN A 132 18.64 -20.25 -2.97
C GLN A 132 18.92 -20.08 -4.47
N LEU A 133 20.20 -19.99 -4.86
CA LEU A 133 20.59 -20.02 -6.28
C LEU A 133 20.28 -21.41 -6.84
N ILE A 134 19.43 -21.47 -7.85
CA ILE A 134 19.04 -22.71 -8.53
C ILE A 134 19.84 -22.91 -9.81
N GLU A 135 20.01 -21.85 -10.62
CA GLU A 135 20.65 -21.98 -11.93
C GLU A 135 21.42 -20.72 -12.33
N THR A 136 22.48 -20.90 -13.10
CA THR A 136 23.20 -19.81 -13.79
C THR A 136 23.19 -20.07 -15.29
N ILE A 137 22.38 -19.32 -16.01
CA ILE A 137 22.29 -19.36 -17.47
C ILE A 137 23.34 -18.40 -18.06
N VAL A 138 24.14 -18.90 -18.99
CA VAL A 138 25.06 -18.08 -19.80
C VAL A 138 24.46 -17.91 -21.19
N LEU A 139 24.10 -16.67 -21.51
CA LEU A 139 23.55 -16.28 -22.80
C LEU A 139 24.67 -16.18 -23.85
N PRO A 140 24.44 -16.67 -25.07
CA PRO A 140 25.45 -16.62 -26.13
C PRO A 140 25.64 -15.20 -26.69
N SER A 141 24.64 -14.32 -26.55
CA SER A 141 24.66 -12.94 -27.03
C SER A 141 23.65 -12.07 -26.27
N THR A 142 23.31 -10.88 -26.79
CA THR A 142 22.46 -9.90 -26.09
C THR A 142 21.04 -10.44 -25.91
N LEU A 143 20.49 -10.31 -24.69
CA LEU A 143 19.11 -10.68 -24.38
C LEU A 143 18.11 -9.80 -25.14
N THR A 144 17.14 -10.43 -25.80
CA THR A 144 16.08 -9.75 -26.57
C THR A 144 14.68 -10.04 -26.03
N GLY A 145 14.54 -11.04 -25.16
CA GLY A 145 13.28 -11.34 -24.49
C GLY A 145 13.49 -12.27 -23.31
N ILE A 146 12.63 -12.13 -22.30
CA ILE A 146 12.61 -12.99 -21.11
C ILE A 146 11.16 -13.29 -20.75
N ALA A 147 10.88 -14.53 -20.35
CA ALA A 147 9.55 -14.93 -19.92
C ALA A 147 9.66 -15.98 -18.80
N LEU A 148 8.82 -15.83 -17.78
CA LEU A 148 8.52 -16.90 -16.85
C LEU A 148 7.31 -17.67 -17.41
N ILE A 149 7.46 -18.97 -17.59
CA ILE A 149 6.52 -19.83 -18.33
C ILE A 149 6.13 -21.05 -17.49
N GLN A 150 5.09 -21.76 -17.91
CA GLN A 150 4.64 -23.01 -17.30
C GLN A 150 4.61 -24.15 -18.33
N ASP A 151 4.62 -25.39 -17.86
CA ASP A 151 4.52 -26.59 -18.69
C ASP A 151 3.07 -26.91 -19.10
N ILE A 152 2.29 -25.89 -19.44
CA ILE A 152 0.90 -26.00 -19.90
C ILE A 152 0.83 -25.48 -21.34
N TYR A 153 0.43 -26.33 -22.27
CA TYR A 153 0.51 -26.05 -23.72
C TYR A 153 -0.85 -25.81 -24.39
N GLY A 154 -1.94 -25.95 -23.65
CA GLY A 154 -3.32 -25.88 -24.19
C GLY A 154 -4.02 -24.54 -23.99
N ILE A 155 -3.35 -23.55 -23.40
CA ILE A 155 -3.94 -22.25 -23.01
C ILE A 155 -3.14 -21.09 -23.62
N GLY A 156 -3.75 -19.90 -23.66
CA GLY A 156 -3.15 -18.71 -24.27
C GLY A 156 -2.24 -17.93 -23.32
N TYR A 157 -2.53 -17.96 -22.01
CA TYR A 157 -1.84 -17.17 -20.99
C TYR A 157 -1.45 -18.01 -19.77
N GLY A 158 -0.89 -17.36 -18.73
CA GLY A 158 -0.46 -18.04 -17.51
C GLY A 158 -1.61 -18.70 -16.75
N TYR A 159 -1.30 -19.74 -15.99
CA TYR A 159 -2.21 -20.44 -15.08
C TYR A 159 -1.59 -20.47 -13.68
N ALA A 160 -1.50 -19.31 -13.05
CA ALA A 160 -0.79 -19.12 -11.79
C ALA A 160 -1.34 -17.91 -11.04
N ASP A 161 -1.08 -17.87 -9.74
CA ASP A 161 -1.24 -16.65 -8.96
C ASP A 161 0.11 -15.95 -8.86
N LEU A 162 0.08 -14.62 -9.03
CA LEU A 162 1.25 -13.77 -9.02
C LEU A 162 1.05 -12.63 -8.02
N ASP A 163 2.04 -12.40 -7.17
CA ASP A 163 1.98 -11.41 -6.10
C ASP A 163 3.32 -10.65 -6.01
N SER A 164 3.24 -9.35 -5.72
CA SER A 164 4.40 -8.48 -5.45
C SER A 164 5.51 -8.56 -6.50
N VAL A 165 5.17 -8.25 -7.75
CA VAL A 165 6.13 -8.23 -8.86
C VAL A 165 6.92 -6.93 -8.83
N LYS A 166 8.24 -7.03 -8.72
CA LYS A 166 9.15 -5.88 -8.74
C LYS A 166 10.22 -6.01 -9.79
N VAL A 167 10.53 -4.92 -10.48
CA VAL A 167 11.62 -4.85 -11.47
C VAL A 167 12.56 -3.72 -11.10
N TYR A 168 13.84 -4.03 -10.97
CA TYR A 168 14.92 -3.07 -10.69
C TYR A 168 15.87 -2.98 -11.88
N ASN A 169 16.38 -1.78 -12.19
CA ASN A 169 17.41 -1.55 -13.23
C ASN A 169 18.85 -1.81 -12.74
N VAL A 170 18.99 -2.51 -11.62
CA VAL A 170 20.27 -2.89 -11.01
C VAL A 170 20.22 -4.36 -10.61
N VAL A 171 21.39 -4.94 -10.36
CA VAL A 171 21.50 -6.28 -9.79
C VAL A 171 21.49 -6.15 -8.28
N LEU A 172 20.41 -6.62 -7.65
CA LEU A 172 20.32 -6.63 -6.19
C LEU A 172 21.30 -7.64 -5.58
N SER A 173 21.85 -7.28 -4.43
CA SER A 173 22.61 -8.18 -3.57
C SER A 173 21.69 -9.25 -2.94
N ASP A 174 22.29 -10.34 -2.44
CA ASP A 174 21.53 -11.40 -1.78
C ASP A 174 20.89 -10.90 -0.47
N ALA A 175 21.51 -9.92 0.20
CA ALA A 175 20.95 -9.28 1.39
C ALA A 175 19.69 -8.47 1.07
N GLU A 176 19.73 -7.64 0.01
CA GLU A 176 18.57 -6.85 -0.43
C GLU A 176 17.40 -7.75 -0.85
N ILE A 177 17.67 -8.87 -1.53
CA ILE A 177 16.62 -9.86 -1.86
C ILE A 177 16.07 -10.53 -0.60
N GLY A 178 16.94 -10.84 0.36
CA GLY A 178 16.50 -11.36 1.65
C GLY A 178 15.61 -10.38 2.42
N GLU A 179 15.88 -9.08 2.33
CA GLU A 179 15.02 -8.03 2.89
C GLU A 179 13.67 -7.97 2.18
N GLU A 180 13.64 -8.02 0.84
CA GLU A 180 12.39 -8.04 0.05
C GLU A 180 11.55 -9.30 0.33
N LEU A 181 12.17 -10.47 0.38
CA LEU A 181 11.51 -11.75 0.73
C LEU A 181 10.81 -11.66 2.10
N ASN A 182 11.50 -11.03 3.07
CA ASN A 182 11.03 -10.90 4.44
C ASN A 182 10.29 -9.59 4.72
N SER A 183 9.97 -8.81 3.68
CA SER A 183 9.26 -7.55 3.81
C SER A 183 7.80 -7.80 4.21
N VAL A 184 7.58 -8.05 5.49
CA VAL A 184 6.27 -7.98 6.13
C VAL A 184 6.14 -6.59 6.70
N ALA A 185 5.04 -5.89 6.43
CA ALA A 185 4.78 -4.60 7.06
C ALA A 185 4.87 -4.75 8.58
N GLN A 186 5.88 -4.13 9.18
CA GLN A 186 5.96 -4.06 10.62
C GLN A 186 4.88 -3.10 11.10
N LEU A 187 4.15 -3.52 12.12
CA LEU A 187 3.20 -2.64 12.79
C LEU A 187 3.94 -1.44 13.38
N GLU A 188 3.72 -0.28 12.78
CA GLU A 188 4.35 0.97 13.16
C GLU A 188 3.34 2.11 13.19
N TYR A 189 3.56 3.06 14.10
CA TYR A 189 2.68 4.18 14.34
C TYR A 189 3.46 5.47 14.11
N TYR A 190 2.83 6.41 13.42
CA TYR A 190 3.42 7.68 13.07
C TYR A 190 2.46 8.82 13.45
N LEU A 191 3.03 9.92 13.96
CA LEU A 191 2.32 11.18 14.18
C LEU A 191 3.02 12.26 13.36
N ASP A 192 2.30 12.88 12.41
CA ASP A 192 2.85 13.86 11.46
C ASP A 192 4.11 13.36 10.75
N GLY A 193 4.08 12.10 10.30
CA GLY A 193 5.21 11.44 9.65
C GLY A 193 6.37 11.02 10.57
N LYS A 194 6.32 11.34 11.87
CA LYS A 194 7.34 10.92 12.85
C LYS A 194 6.96 9.61 13.51
N ASN A 195 7.88 8.65 13.50
CA ASN A 195 7.62 7.34 14.08
C ASN A 195 7.51 7.46 15.62
N PHE A 196 6.52 6.77 16.21
CA PHE A 196 6.34 6.74 17.67
C PHE A 196 7.62 6.27 18.39
N ARG A 197 8.39 5.40 17.73
CA ARG A 197 9.64 4.87 18.24
C ARG A 197 10.70 5.97 18.46
N ASP A 198 10.68 7.04 17.67
CA ASP A 198 11.61 8.17 17.78
C ASP A 198 11.36 8.97 19.07
N PHE A 199 10.09 9.08 19.48
CA PHE A 199 9.70 9.63 20.79
C PHE A 199 10.00 8.66 21.95
N GLY A 200 10.49 7.45 21.67
CA GLY A 200 10.65 6.39 22.69
C GLY A 200 9.33 5.75 23.09
N ILE A 201 8.26 5.95 22.32
CA ILE A 201 6.92 5.42 22.56
C ILE A 201 6.77 4.06 21.87
N ARG A 202 5.99 3.18 22.50
CA ARG A 202 5.48 1.94 21.93
C ARG A 202 3.99 1.84 22.23
N VAL A 203 3.22 1.39 21.26
CA VAL A 203 1.79 1.12 21.40
C VAL A 203 1.62 -0.35 21.78
N GLU A 204 0.94 -0.60 22.88
CA GLU A 204 0.64 -1.94 23.40
C GLU A 204 -0.67 -2.47 22.82
N SER A 205 -1.69 -1.61 22.73
CA SER A 205 -3.00 -1.95 22.17
C SER A 205 -3.69 -0.71 21.63
N SER A 206 -4.65 -0.92 20.73
CA SER A 206 -5.49 0.12 20.17
C SER A 206 -6.97 -0.28 20.24
N THR A 207 -7.85 0.72 20.34
CA THR A 207 -9.30 0.58 20.32
C THR A 207 -9.88 1.71 19.48
N GLY A 208 -10.99 1.48 18.75
CA GLY A 208 -11.60 2.51 17.92
C GLY A 208 -10.97 2.72 16.54
N VAL A 209 -9.87 2.02 16.22
CA VAL A 209 -9.16 2.18 14.94
C VAL A 209 -10.02 1.71 13.77
N LEU A 210 -10.67 0.55 13.87
CA LEU A 210 -11.52 -0.03 12.81
C LEU A 210 -13.01 -0.06 13.21
N ASP A 211 -13.34 0.43 14.39
CA ASP A 211 -14.70 0.37 14.92
C ASP A 211 -15.63 1.23 14.07
N LEU A 212 -16.85 0.76 13.84
CA LEU A 212 -17.88 1.57 13.18
C LEU A 212 -18.15 2.81 14.05
N PRO A 213 -17.99 4.05 13.52
CA PRO A 213 -18.26 5.24 14.30
C PRO A 213 -19.71 5.28 14.81
N LYS A 214 -19.94 6.00 15.92
CA LYS A 214 -21.28 6.08 16.54
C LYS A 214 -22.25 6.78 15.59
N LEU A 215 -23.46 6.24 15.40
CA LEU A 215 -24.49 6.89 14.58
C LEU A 215 -24.90 8.23 15.20
N LYS A 216 -25.08 9.28 14.39
CA LYS A 216 -25.75 10.50 14.84
C LYS A 216 -27.20 10.18 15.20
N THR A 217 -27.77 10.87 16.18
CA THR A 217 -29.16 10.62 16.60
C THR A 217 -30.11 10.77 15.40
N PRO A 218 -30.75 9.68 14.94
CA PRO A 218 -31.63 9.73 13.79
C PRO A 218 -32.96 10.39 14.14
N ALA A 219 -33.62 10.96 13.13
CA ALA A 219 -35.01 11.38 13.27
C ALA A 219 -35.87 10.17 13.65
N SER A 220 -36.75 10.34 14.62
CA SER A 220 -37.65 9.27 15.04
C SER A 220 -38.99 9.82 15.53
N VAL A 221 -40.02 8.99 15.41
CA VAL A 221 -41.37 9.27 15.87
C VAL A 221 -41.81 8.14 16.79
N ASP A 222 -42.31 8.49 17.96
CA ASP A 222 -42.79 7.57 19.00
C ASP A 222 -44.25 7.93 19.29
N TRP A 223 -45.18 7.10 18.81
CA TRP A 223 -46.62 7.33 18.95
C TRP A 223 -47.15 6.57 20.16
N ALA A 224 -47.91 7.25 21.02
CA ALA A 224 -48.40 6.69 22.29
C ALA A 224 -49.29 5.44 22.13
N ASP A 225 -49.93 5.30 20.98
CA ASP A 225 -50.83 4.19 20.61
C ASP A 225 -50.12 3.06 19.84
N TYR A 226 -48.81 3.17 19.62
CA TYR A 226 -48.00 2.14 18.95
C TYR A 226 -46.91 1.58 19.86
N HIS A 227 -46.52 0.33 19.61
CA HIS A 227 -45.35 -0.26 20.26
C HIS A 227 -44.08 0.14 19.53
N GLY A 228 -43.11 0.68 20.28
CA GLY A 228 -41.81 1.06 19.75
C GLY A 228 -41.83 2.40 19.00
N LYS A 229 -40.75 2.68 18.28
CA LYS A 229 -40.52 3.94 17.56
C LYS A 229 -40.17 3.69 16.11
N VAL A 230 -40.65 4.56 15.22
CA VAL A 230 -40.20 4.60 13.82
C VAL A 230 -38.94 5.46 13.75
N ILE A 231 -37.88 4.91 13.19
CA ILE A 231 -36.57 5.57 13.09
C ILE A 231 -36.20 5.69 11.62
N ASP A 232 -35.81 6.89 11.19
CA ASP A 232 -35.23 7.07 9.87
C ASP A 232 -33.79 6.55 9.86
N LEU A 233 -33.56 5.51 9.06
CA LEU A 233 -32.27 4.85 8.89
C LEU A 233 -31.74 5.00 7.45
N THR A 234 -32.32 5.89 6.66
CA THR A 234 -31.78 6.30 5.36
C THR A 234 -30.59 7.23 5.55
N GLU A 235 -29.64 7.24 4.59
CA GLU A 235 -28.46 8.14 4.58
C GLU A 235 -27.76 8.33 5.94
N LYS A 236 -27.47 7.23 6.63
CA LYS A 236 -26.88 7.22 7.98
C LYS A 236 -25.61 8.08 8.04
N ARG A 237 -25.58 9.04 8.99
CA ARG A 237 -24.42 9.88 9.28
C ARG A 237 -23.86 9.57 10.65
N TYR A 238 -22.55 9.70 10.80
CA TYR A 238 -21.83 9.27 11.99
C TYR A 238 -21.20 10.44 12.76
N GLN A 239 -21.05 10.26 14.07
CA GLN A 239 -20.28 11.13 14.97
C GLN A 239 -18.79 10.93 14.72
N GLU A 240 -17.96 11.81 15.29
CA GLU A 240 -16.49 11.67 15.30
C GLU A 240 -16.04 10.27 15.73
N ARG A 241 -14.91 9.81 15.18
CA ARG A 241 -14.30 8.54 15.57
C ARG A 241 -13.42 8.76 16.78
N GLU A 242 -13.61 7.95 17.81
CA GLU A 242 -12.78 7.95 19.02
C GLU A 242 -11.75 6.82 18.90
N ILE A 243 -10.46 7.15 18.93
CA ILE A 243 -9.35 6.19 18.90
C ILE A 243 -8.61 6.26 20.23
N THR A 244 -8.37 5.12 20.87
CA THR A 244 -7.52 5.05 22.08
C THR A 244 -6.32 4.17 21.80
N LEU A 245 -5.12 4.72 21.99
CA LEU A 245 -3.85 3.98 21.93
C LEU A 245 -3.28 3.86 23.34
N ASN A 246 -3.12 2.63 23.83
CA ASN A 246 -2.44 2.39 25.10
C ASN A 246 -0.94 2.30 24.85
N CYS A 247 -0.19 3.18 25.50
CA CYS A 247 1.21 3.44 25.18
C CYS A 247 2.10 3.31 26.42
N TRP A 248 3.35 2.94 26.18
CA TRP A 248 4.43 3.16 27.13
C TRP A 248 5.59 3.90 26.47
N LEU A 249 6.26 4.74 27.26
CA LEU A 249 7.42 5.53 26.88
C LEU A 249 8.59 5.11 27.74
N LYS A 250 9.71 4.78 27.09
CA LYS A 250 10.99 4.49 27.77
C LYS A 250 11.98 5.60 27.49
N ALA A 251 12.68 6.01 28.54
CA ALA A 251 13.71 7.04 28.50
C ALA A 251 14.91 6.68 29.39
N SER A 252 16.06 7.26 29.06
CA SER A 252 17.33 7.11 29.77
C SER A 252 17.46 8.17 30.87
N GLY A 253 16.56 8.08 31.86
CA GLY A 253 16.55 8.95 33.04
C GLY A 253 15.53 10.09 32.98
N LYS A 254 15.58 10.95 34.01
CA LYS A 254 14.52 11.94 34.32
C LYS A 254 14.38 13.02 33.24
N MET A 255 15.50 13.58 32.77
CA MET A 255 15.50 14.66 31.77
C MET A 255 15.04 14.18 30.39
N ASP A 256 15.59 13.07 29.91
CA ASP A 256 15.18 12.45 28.63
C ASP A 256 13.69 12.09 28.61
N PHE A 257 13.15 11.64 29.75
CA PHE A 257 11.70 11.40 29.86
C PHE A 257 10.88 12.67 29.66
N VAL A 258 11.28 13.77 30.29
CA VAL A 258 10.57 15.07 30.17
C VAL A 258 10.67 15.60 28.74
N GLU A 259 11.85 15.54 28.12
CA GLU A 259 12.07 16.00 26.74
C GLU A 259 11.22 15.21 25.73
N ARG A 260 11.19 13.88 25.84
CA ARG A 260 10.38 13.01 24.96
C ARG A 260 8.88 13.28 25.11
N VAL A 261 8.41 13.43 26.35
CA VAL A 261 7.01 13.75 26.63
C VAL A 261 6.64 15.13 26.07
N ASN A 262 7.48 16.15 26.27
CA ASN A 262 7.24 17.48 25.70
C ASN A 262 7.24 17.45 24.18
N THR A 263 8.13 16.67 23.56
CA THR A 263 8.16 16.52 22.09
C THR A 263 6.85 15.96 21.54
N LEU A 264 6.20 15.04 22.26
CA LEU A 264 4.86 14.55 21.93
C LEU A 264 3.82 15.67 22.10
N TYR A 265 3.89 16.43 23.19
CA TYR A 265 2.93 17.52 23.46
C TYR A 265 3.02 18.62 22.40
N ASP A 266 4.22 18.94 21.95
CA ASP A 266 4.45 19.94 20.91
C ASP A 266 3.90 19.54 19.54
N ARG A 267 3.52 18.26 19.34
CA ARG A 267 2.74 17.84 18.16
C ARG A 267 1.29 18.28 18.29
N PHE A 268 0.64 17.94 19.40
CA PHE A 268 -0.77 18.27 19.65
C PHE A 268 -1.04 19.74 20.00
N ARG A 269 0.02 20.55 20.21
CA ARG A 269 -0.09 22.01 20.37
C ARG A 269 -0.12 22.76 19.04
N GLN A 270 0.17 22.08 17.92
CA GLN A 270 0.12 22.71 16.61
C GLN A 270 -1.33 22.97 16.22
N ASP A 271 -1.52 24.00 15.40
CA ASP A 271 -2.84 24.34 14.88
C ASP A 271 -3.38 23.22 13.97
N GLY A 272 -4.70 23.02 13.98
CA GLY A 272 -5.37 22.01 13.15
C GLY A 272 -5.30 20.59 13.72
N THR A 273 -5.60 19.61 12.86
CA THR A 273 -5.47 18.18 13.17
C THR A 273 -4.04 17.69 12.95
N GLN A 274 -3.68 16.62 13.65
CA GLN A 274 -2.41 15.93 13.50
C GLN A 274 -2.67 14.59 12.82
N ARG A 275 -1.77 14.18 11.94
CA ARG A 275 -1.95 12.96 11.17
C ARG A 275 -1.45 11.75 11.93
N LEU A 276 -2.37 10.86 12.31
CA LEU A 276 -2.03 9.52 12.78
C LEU A 276 -1.97 8.57 11.58
N MET A 277 -0.84 7.91 11.39
CA MET A 277 -0.70 6.82 10.41
C MET A 277 -0.31 5.52 11.13
N ILE A 278 -1.00 4.43 10.80
CA ILE A 278 -0.73 3.08 11.30
C ILE A 278 -0.38 2.20 10.10
N SER A 279 0.89 1.80 10.02
CA SER A 279 1.38 0.90 8.98
C SER A 279 1.00 -0.53 9.32
N ILE A 280 0.03 -1.09 8.59
CA ILE A 280 -0.45 -2.48 8.75
C ILE A 280 -0.21 -3.33 7.51
N HIS A 281 0.11 -2.68 6.39
CA HIS A 281 0.29 -3.28 5.08
C HIS A 281 1.33 -2.46 4.31
N PRO A 282 2.17 -3.05 3.44
CA PRO A 282 3.21 -2.30 2.74
C PRO A 282 2.67 -1.16 1.87
N THR A 283 1.47 -1.32 1.34
CA THR A 283 0.85 -0.38 0.39
C THR A 283 -0.42 0.30 0.90
N LYS A 284 -1.02 -0.23 1.99
CA LYS A 284 -2.31 0.21 2.51
C LYS A 284 -2.26 0.56 4.00
N PRO A 285 -1.62 1.67 4.39
CA PRO A 285 -1.67 2.12 5.78
C PRO A 285 -3.06 2.62 6.15
N LEU A 286 -3.36 2.63 7.44
CA LEU A 286 -4.50 3.37 7.98
C LEU A 286 -4.04 4.79 8.28
N VAL A 287 -4.79 5.79 7.84
CA VAL A 287 -4.46 7.21 8.05
C VAL A 287 -5.68 7.94 8.61
N TYR A 288 -5.44 8.82 9.57
CA TYR A 288 -6.48 9.56 10.30
C TYR A 288 -6.01 10.98 10.59
N GLU A 289 -6.94 11.94 10.47
CA GLU A 289 -6.73 13.31 10.94
C GLU A 289 -7.30 13.43 12.34
N VAL A 290 -6.44 13.58 13.34
CA VAL A 290 -6.84 13.46 14.76
C VAL A 290 -6.47 14.68 15.59
N TYR A 291 -7.19 14.88 16.67
CA TYR A 291 -6.81 15.81 17.74
C TYR A 291 -6.94 15.14 19.11
N CYS A 292 -6.31 15.71 20.13
CA CYS A 292 -6.26 15.18 21.49
C CYS A 292 -6.98 16.12 22.46
N GLU A 293 -8.26 15.85 22.74
CA GLU A 293 -9.10 16.68 23.62
C GLU A 293 -8.74 16.51 25.10
N ASP A 294 -8.57 15.26 25.56
CA ASP A 294 -8.35 14.90 26.97
C ASP A 294 -6.93 15.23 27.46
N GLY A 295 -6.05 15.69 26.56
CA GLY A 295 -4.62 15.81 26.81
C GLY A 295 -3.94 14.46 27.02
N VAL A 296 -2.66 14.50 27.39
CA VAL A 296 -1.84 13.31 27.62
C VAL A 296 -1.29 13.33 29.04
N ALA A 297 -1.54 12.26 29.79
CA ALA A 297 -1.16 12.17 31.19
C ALA A 297 -0.34 10.88 31.47
N PRO A 298 0.99 10.92 31.30
CA PRO A 298 1.86 9.80 31.67
C PRO A 298 1.82 9.51 33.17
N SER A 299 1.52 8.26 33.51
CA SER A 299 1.78 7.66 34.82
C SER A 299 3.23 7.19 34.85
N LYS A 300 4.01 7.61 35.86
CA LYS A 300 5.46 7.38 35.94
C LYS A 300 5.93 7.36 37.39
N ARG A 301 7.09 6.73 37.63
CA ARG A 301 7.85 6.79 38.89
C ARG A 301 9.26 7.30 38.58
N TRP A 302 9.72 8.31 39.31
CA TRP A 302 11.02 8.94 39.08
C TRP A 302 12.18 7.99 39.40
N HIS A 303 13.10 7.84 38.45
CA HIS A 303 14.34 7.08 38.60
C HIS A 303 15.47 7.76 37.82
N ASP A 304 16.69 7.73 38.34
CA ASP A 304 17.84 8.43 37.74
C ASP A 304 18.31 7.76 36.44
N ASP A 305 18.43 6.43 36.41
CA ASP A 305 19.01 5.73 35.25
C ASP A 305 18.00 5.40 34.13
N LYS A 306 16.79 4.92 34.47
CA LYS A 306 15.80 4.43 33.50
C LYS A 306 14.39 4.79 33.93
N MET A 307 13.69 5.51 33.07
CA MET A 307 12.31 5.93 33.27
C MET A 307 11.39 5.15 32.34
N ILE A 308 10.25 4.71 32.87
CA ILE A 308 9.14 4.18 32.08
C ILE A 308 7.88 4.93 32.52
N GLY A 309 7.13 5.42 31.55
CA GLY A 309 5.81 5.98 31.77
C GLY A 309 4.76 5.29 30.89
N THR A 310 3.56 5.10 31.42
CA THR A 310 2.41 4.55 30.68
C THR A 310 1.32 5.60 30.56
N PHE A 311 0.61 5.60 29.44
CA PHE A 311 -0.53 6.51 29.20
C PHE A 311 -1.45 5.96 28.14
N SER A 312 -2.69 6.44 28.13
CA SER A 312 -3.62 6.25 27.02
C SER A 312 -3.68 7.55 26.23
N LEU A 313 -3.40 7.47 24.94
CA LEU A 313 -3.58 8.56 24.00
C LEU A 313 -4.99 8.44 23.43
N LYS A 314 -5.88 9.35 23.84
CA LYS A 314 -7.27 9.41 23.38
C LYS A 314 -7.39 10.47 22.30
N LEU A 315 -7.73 10.01 21.11
CA LEU A 315 -7.73 10.78 19.88
C LEU A 315 -9.14 10.82 19.31
N LYS A 316 -9.48 11.94 18.68
CA LYS A 316 -10.74 12.12 17.98
C LYS A 316 -10.48 12.51 16.54
N GLU A 317 -11.14 11.85 15.61
CA GLU A 317 -11.14 12.20 14.20
C GLU A 317 -12.49 12.85 13.84
N PRO A 318 -12.49 14.12 13.42
CA PRO A 318 -13.72 14.87 13.19
C PRO A 318 -14.52 14.35 11.99
N ASP A 319 -13.81 13.96 10.92
CA ASP A 319 -14.40 13.46 9.66
C ASP A 319 -14.06 11.97 9.46
N PRO A 320 -14.82 11.04 10.07
CA PRO A 320 -14.41 9.65 10.25
C PRO A 320 -14.64 8.74 9.05
N VAL A 321 -15.37 9.24 8.04
CA VAL A 321 -15.63 8.54 6.77
C VAL A 321 -14.85 9.26 5.68
N LYS A 322 -13.95 8.52 5.05
CA LYS A 322 -12.97 9.11 4.12
C LYS A 322 -12.50 8.15 3.04
N ARG A 323 -12.03 8.74 1.94
CA ARG A 323 -11.31 8.06 0.86
C ARG A 323 -9.84 8.43 0.96
N VAL A 324 -8.95 7.46 0.72
CA VAL A 324 -7.50 7.65 0.81
C VAL A 324 -6.86 7.39 -0.54
N VAL A 325 -6.09 8.36 -1.03
CA VAL A 325 -5.34 8.29 -2.29
C VAL A 325 -3.85 8.39 -1.98
N ARG A 326 -3.03 7.48 -2.51
CA ARG A 326 -1.57 7.55 -2.44
C ARG A 326 -1.03 8.31 -3.64
N HIS A 327 -0.06 9.17 -3.39
CA HIS A 327 0.74 9.83 -4.41
C HIS A 327 2.22 9.80 -4.00
N GLN A 328 3.12 9.70 -4.97
CA GLN A 328 4.55 9.69 -4.71
C GLN A 328 5.24 10.73 -5.57
N ARG A 329 5.90 11.69 -4.89
CA ARG A 329 6.77 12.67 -5.54
C ARG A 329 8.22 12.22 -5.44
N LEU A 330 8.90 12.21 -6.57
CA LEU A 330 10.33 11.89 -6.68
C LEU A 330 11.13 12.99 -7.37
N ASN A 331 10.47 13.77 -8.22
CA ASN A 331 11.06 14.90 -8.94
C ASN A 331 9.94 15.86 -9.39
N SER A 332 10.31 16.88 -10.15
CA SER A 332 9.37 17.88 -10.67
C SER A 332 8.29 17.30 -11.60
N GLY A 333 8.55 16.20 -12.29
CA GLY A 333 7.59 15.55 -13.19
C GLY A 333 6.47 14.78 -12.47
N SER A 334 6.75 14.30 -11.25
CA SER A 334 5.77 13.65 -10.38
C SER A 334 5.35 14.53 -9.20
N ALA A 335 5.43 15.86 -9.37
CA ALA A 335 5.19 16.77 -8.25
C ALA A 335 3.72 17.02 -7.93
N SER A 336 2.83 16.81 -8.91
CA SER A 336 1.43 17.22 -8.80
C SER A 336 0.47 16.04 -8.79
N VAL A 337 -0.51 16.12 -7.89
CA VAL A 337 -1.66 15.21 -7.79
C VAL A 337 -2.93 15.99 -8.04
N SER A 338 -3.94 15.33 -8.62
CA SER A 338 -5.27 15.90 -8.81
C SER A 338 -6.34 14.98 -8.23
N VAL A 339 -7.39 15.61 -7.69
CA VAL A 339 -8.60 14.96 -7.18
C VAL A 339 -9.78 15.67 -7.85
N ALA A 340 -10.47 14.93 -8.71
CA ALA A 340 -11.64 15.38 -9.43
C ALA A 340 -12.88 14.64 -8.92
N PHE A 341 -13.99 15.36 -8.75
CA PHE A 341 -15.26 14.78 -8.30
C PHE A 341 -16.43 15.75 -8.47
N LYS A 342 -17.65 15.24 -8.29
CA LYS A 342 -18.87 16.03 -8.10
C LYS A 342 -19.51 15.71 -6.75
N SER A 343 -19.94 16.72 -6.01
CA SER A 343 -20.64 16.54 -4.73
C SER A 343 -21.50 17.75 -4.38
N ASP A 344 -22.73 17.52 -3.91
CA ASP A 344 -23.57 18.58 -3.32
C ASP A 344 -23.23 18.85 -1.85
N LYS A 345 -22.34 18.05 -1.26
CA LYS A 345 -21.87 18.17 0.12
C LYS A 345 -20.41 18.60 0.17
N MET A 346 -20.08 19.41 1.15
CA MET A 346 -18.71 19.83 1.44
C MET A 346 -17.85 18.63 1.87
N VAL A 347 -16.63 18.59 1.32
CA VAL A 347 -15.57 17.68 1.70
C VAL A 347 -14.29 18.44 1.98
N ASN A 348 -13.45 17.89 2.85
CA ASN A 348 -12.13 18.39 3.15
C ASN A 348 -11.08 17.50 2.46
N ILE A 349 -10.07 18.09 1.85
CA ILE A 349 -8.97 17.38 1.20
C ILE A 349 -7.67 17.66 1.95
N TYR A 350 -7.20 16.68 2.72
CA TYR A 350 -5.94 16.78 3.46
C TYR A 350 -4.81 16.16 2.64
N TRP A 351 -3.90 16.99 2.14
CA TRP A 351 -2.85 16.57 1.20
C TRP A 351 -1.71 15.78 1.82
N GLY A 352 -1.58 15.81 3.15
CA GLY A 352 -0.62 15.02 3.90
C GLY A 352 0.77 15.61 4.08
N ASP A 353 0.95 16.85 3.67
CA ASP A 353 2.09 17.69 3.98
C ASP A 353 1.75 18.80 4.98
N GLY A 354 0.58 18.69 5.65
CA GLY A 354 0.04 19.68 6.58
C GLY A 354 -0.88 20.71 5.93
N THR A 355 -1.01 20.72 4.59
CA THR A 355 -1.97 21.58 3.89
C THR A 355 -3.33 20.90 3.73
N VAL A 356 -4.38 21.71 3.67
CA VAL A 356 -5.77 21.26 3.54
C VAL A 356 -6.56 22.24 2.67
N ASP A 357 -7.38 21.70 1.75
CA ASP A 357 -8.47 22.43 1.12
C ASP A 357 -9.77 22.09 1.84
N THR A 358 -10.39 23.08 2.47
CA THR A 358 -11.62 22.91 3.24
C THR A 358 -12.84 23.32 2.45
N ASP A 359 -14.00 22.75 2.80
CA ASP A 359 -15.30 23.13 2.27
C ASP A 359 -15.40 23.07 0.73
N VAL A 360 -14.79 22.05 0.12
CA VAL A 360 -14.83 21.83 -1.34
C VAL A 360 -16.13 21.12 -1.72
N TYR A 361 -16.86 21.64 -2.71
CA TYR A 361 -18.11 21.05 -3.22
C TYR A 361 -18.42 21.55 -4.64
N GLY A 362 -19.44 20.99 -5.26
CA GLY A 362 -19.92 21.31 -6.60
C GLY A 362 -19.30 20.40 -7.67
N ASP A 363 -19.09 20.95 -8.87
CA ASP A 363 -18.43 20.25 -9.98
C ASP A 363 -16.94 20.60 -10.03
N CYS A 364 -16.13 19.72 -9.46
CA CYS A 364 -14.68 19.79 -9.41
C CYS A 364 -14.06 18.85 -10.46
N THR A 365 -14.64 18.74 -11.66
CA THR A 365 -14.11 17.90 -12.75
C THR A 365 -13.40 18.69 -13.84
N GLY A 366 -12.61 18.01 -14.67
CA GLY A 366 -11.88 18.61 -15.78
C GLY A 366 -10.95 19.74 -15.31
N LYS A 367 -11.15 20.94 -15.84
CA LYS A 367 -10.35 22.14 -15.48
C LYS A 367 -10.55 22.62 -14.04
N ASN A 368 -11.63 22.19 -13.38
CA ASN A 368 -11.95 22.56 -12.00
C ASN A 368 -11.43 21.52 -10.99
N ALA A 369 -10.72 20.48 -11.44
CA ALA A 369 -10.14 19.48 -10.56
C ALA A 369 -9.20 20.13 -9.54
N ILE A 370 -9.35 19.73 -8.28
CA ILE A 370 -8.51 20.26 -7.21
C ILE A 370 -7.15 19.60 -7.35
N SER A 371 -6.10 20.41 -7.48
CA SER A 371 -4.75 19.93 -7.69
C SER A 371 -3.82 20.48 -6.64
N HIS A 372 -2.89 19.65 -6.20
CA HIS A 372 -1.85 20.04 -5.25
C HIS A 372 -0.48 19.71 -5.81
N THR A 373 0.52 20.52 -5.45
CA THR A 373 1.90 20.34 -5.92
C THR A 373 2.84 20.30 -4.74
N TYR A 374 3.47 19.15 -4.52
CA TYR A 374 4.37 18.94 -3.40
C TYR A 374 5.74 19.57 -3.66
N THR A 375 6.36 20.05 -2.58
CA THR A 375 7.71 20.67 -2.62
C THR A 375 8.81 19.68 -2.26
N ASP A 376 8.51 18.67 -1.45
CA ASP A 376 9.46 17.66 -1.00
C ASP A 376 9.20 16.30 -1.63
N ASN A 377 10.25 15.49 -1.79
CA ASN A 377 10.11 14.13 -2.29
C ASN A 377 9.59 13.24 -1.16
N GLY A 378 8.66 12.36 -1.49
CA GLY A 378 8.05 11.48 -0.50
C GLY A 378 6.79 10.81 -1.01
N ILE A 379 6.25 9.94 -0.16
CA ILE A 379 4.95 9.31 -0.35
C ILE A 379 3.95 10.09 0.52
N TYR A 380 2.86 10.51 -0.11
CA TYR A 380 1.78 11.27 0.49
C TYR A 380 0.48 10.48 0.38
N TYR A 381 -0.31 10.52 1.45
CA TYR A 381 -1.63 9.90 1.51
C TYR A 381 -2.69 11.00 1.58
N ILE A 382 -3.28 11.36 0.47
CA ILE A 382 -4.34 12.35 0.41
C ILE A 382 -5.60 11.74 1.04
N ILE A 383 -6.21 12.47 1.97
CA ILE A 383 -7.48 12.10 2.60
C ILE A 383 -8.56 13.02 2.05
N VAL A 384 -9.56 12.45 1.40
CA VAL A 384 -10.81 13.14 1.03
C VAL A 384 -11.87 12.71 2.05
N ALA A 385 -12.19 13.60 2.98
CA ALA A 385 -13.07 13.30 4.12
C ALA A 385 -14.35 14.14 4.08
N GLY A 386 -15.44 13.57 4.60
CA GLY A 386 -16.77 14.18 4.59
C GLY A 386 -17.82 13.19 4.09
N VAL A 387 -18.81 13.68 3.35
CA VAL A 387 -19.90 12.86 2.82
C VAL A 387 -19.50 12.19 1.50
N ILE A 388 -18.48 11.32 1.56
CA ILE A 388 -17.90 10.71 0.35
C ILE A 388 -18.85 9.76 -0.37
N GLU A 389 -19.90 9.28 0.30
CA GLU A 389 -20.92 8.41 -0.29
C GLU A 389 -21.78 9.13 -1.32
N ASP A 390 -21.86 10.47 -1.22
CA ASP A 390 -22.61 11.32 -2.14
C ASP A 390 -21.72 11.83 -3.29
N ILE A 391 -20.42 11.49 -3.29
CA ILE A 391 -19.49 11.82 -4.38
C ILE A 391 -19.80 10.98 -5.62
N THR A 392 -19.88 11.66 -6.76
CA THR A 392 -19.95 11.05 -8.10
C THR A 392 -18.76 11.49 -8.96
N ASP A 393 -18.49 10.79 -10.07
CA ASP A 393 -17.43 11.10 -11.03
C ASP A 393 -16.05 11.31 -10.38
N PHE A 394 -15.69 10.46 -9.41
CA PHE A 394 -14.40 10.55 -8.74
C PHE A 394 -13.28 10.05 -9.65
N GLU A 395 -12.30 10.92 -9.92
CA GLU A 395 -11.12 10.61 -10.70
C GLU A 395 -9.87 11.20 -10.03
N THR A 396 -8.73 10.52 -10.16
CA THR A 396 -7.44 10.99 -9.64
C THR A 396 -6.30 10.39 -10.46
N ASN A 397 -5.18 11.09 -10.54
CA ASN A 397 -3.92 10.54 -11.06
C ASN A 397 -3.08 9.83 -9.96
N GLY A 398 -3.59 9.75 -8.72
CA GLY A 398 -3.02 8.94 -7.65
C GLY A 398 -3.46 7.47 -7.68
N ILE A 399 -3.15 6.71 -6.63
CA ILE A 399 -3.64 5.34 -6.41
C ILE A 399 -4.71 5.39 -5.33
N VAL A 400 -5.92 4.91 -5.60
CA VAL A 400 -6.93 4.81 -4.54
C VAL A 400 -6.62 3.61 -3.66
N VAL A 401 -6.18 3.88 -2.43
CA VAL A 401 -5.77 2.84 -1.46
C VAL A 401 -6.97 2.37 -0.64
N TRP A 402 -7.83 3.31 -0.24
CA TRP A 402 -9.07 3.02 0.48
C TRP A 402 -10.21 3.80 -0.16
N ASN A 403 -11.18 3.08 -0.74
CA ASN A 403 -12.40 3.71 -1.27
C ASN A 403 -13.30 4.28 -0.18
N ARG A 404 -13.28 3.64 1.00
CA ARG A 404 -13.98 4.04 2.23
C ARG A 404 -13.25 3.43 3.43
N LEU A 405 -12.78 4.28 4.34
CA LEU A 405 -12.11 3.92 5.60
C LEU A 405 -12.86 4.48 6.81
#